data_AF-A0A5C4SFY9-F1
#
_entry.id   AF-A0A5C4SFY9-F1
#
_cell.length_a   1.000
_cell.length_b   1.000
_cell.length_c   1.000
_cell.angle_alpha   90.00
_cell.angle_beta   90.00
_cell.angle_gamma   90.00
#
_symmetry.space_group_name_H-M   'P 1'
#
loop_
_entity.id
_entity.type
_entity.pdbx_description
1 polymer ?
#
loop_
_entity_poly.entity_id
_entity_poly.type
_entity_poly.pdbx_seq_one_letter_code
_entity_poly.pdbx_strand_id
1 'polypeptide(L)'
;MLVENSQIPDALTEAFATVDGLMATGKYARSLSVMLPHVQSGELDPGLLDRTADCFFEMRDFDNAINIMKHLTKSFPDDTASWGKLGLMLQTNGDLAGASAAFEEVLRRDPNSIPALTALNGIETFAIDSLYAQRLLSLSERETLEPNLRALVHHALAQIAHAAGETAVAYTLFQSSRQEVAGAFAPAIFDEMVAEQEKLFEPCATTEEAALLPSIVFIGGMPMAGTGLVERILSKHPGVFSVGQNTALSRTHGAIRMHMAKTDRPCNYWDWMDQMTAEEVDIFRQYYLERALGGQVAGGKTIVDAHPLGCLEFALAQFLFPEAKFVFMSRHPLETALANIASNVLNGNALASRAEWIAKVTGVVYSSASHYAAKLGDAMRLQSYEALVNNPEAEIALLLEHAGLPFKDACLTPNPLCDLDSLADTLGHEELSPATQGQWHAYAEELKPVSDALGGERWIAAWEAFDETLR
;
A
#
# COMPACT_ATOMS: atom_id res chain seq x y z
N MET A 1 -47.41 18.98 36.48
CA MET A 1 -46.77 19.75 35.38
C MET A 1 -45.55 18.97 34.95
N LEU A 2 -45.47 18.78 33.64
CA LEU A 2 -44.64 17.85 32.86
C LEU A 2 -43.20 17.69 33.34
N VAL A 3 -42.81 16.42 33.51
CA VAL A 3 -41.43 15.94 33.39
C VAL A 3 -41.34 15.25 32.03
N GLU A 4 -40.12 15.22 31.49
CA GLU A 4 -39.58 14.39 30.40
C GLU A 4 -39.39 15.09 29.04
N ASN A 5 -38.10 15.32 28.74
CA ASN A 5 -37.58 15.13 27.40
C ASN A 5 -36.11 14.67 27.53
N SER A 6 -35.91 13.43 27.98
CA SER A 6 -34.64 12.73 27.78
C SER A 6 -34.63 12.22 26.34
N GLN A 7 -33.82 12.83 25.48
CA GLN A 7 -33.58 12.36 24.11
C GLN A 7 -32.90 10.99 24.17
N ILE A 8 -33.67 9.92 24.01
CA ILE A 8 -33.14 8.60 23.68
C ILE A 8 -32.74 8.67 22.20
N PRO A 9 -31.48 8.39 21.82
CA PRO A 9 -31.07 8.36 20.42
C PRO A 9 -31.95 7.40 19.62
N ASP A 10 -32.26 7.75 18.37
CA ASP A 10 -32.92 6.83 17.44
C ASP A 10 -32.07 5.55 17.31
N ALA A 11 -32.71 4.38 17.25
CA ALA A 11 -32.03 3.08 17.25
C ALA A 11 -31.02 2.95 16.10
N LEU A 12 -31.29 3.61 14.97
CA LEU A 12 -30.36 3.68 13.83
C LEU A 12 -29.13 4.56 14.14
N THR A 13 -29.32 5.66 14.89
CA THR A 13 -28.22 6.56 15.29
C THR A 13 -27.27 5.86 16.27
N GLU A 14 -27.80 5.09 17.22
CA GLU A 14 -26.99 4.27 18.13
C GLU A 14 -26.23 3.16 17.39
N ALA A 15 -26.88 2.54 16.40
CA ALA A 15 -26.23 1.57 15.52
C ALA A 15 -25.07 2.18 14.75
N PHE A 16 -25.21 3.39 14.20
CA PHE A 16 -24.12 4.08 13.50
C PHE A 16 -22.91 4.35 14.39
N ALA A 17 -23.10 4.82 15.63
CA ALA A 17 -21.99 5.01 16.56
C ALA A 17 -21.23 3.70 16.84
N THR A 18 -21.97 2.59 16.98
CA THR A 18 -21.37 1.26 17.17
C THR A 18 -20.62 0.78 15.93
N VAL A 19 -21.23 0.95 14.75
CA VAL A 19 -20.64 0.61 13.45
C VAL A 19 -19.34 1.39 13.22
N ASP A 20 -19.36 2.70 13.42
CA ASP A 20 -18.23 3.59 13.23
C ASP A 20 -17.07 3.21 14.17
N GLY A 21 -17.38 2.89 15.43
CA GLY A 21 -16.39 2.40 16.39
C GLY A 21 -15.79 1.04 16.00
N LEU A 22 -16.60 0.13 15.44
CA LEU A 22 -16.13 -1.15 14.93
C LEU A 22 -15.27 -0.98 13.67
N MET A 23 -15.68 -0.14 12.71
CA MET A 23 -14.94 0.18 11.50
C MET A 23 -13.59 0.82 11.82
N ALA A 24 -13.54 1.77 12.77
CA ALA A 24 -12.30 2.38 13.24
C ALA A 24 -11.30 1.37 13.84
N THR A 25 -11.77 0.19 14.24
CA THR A 25 -10.93 -0.92 14.74
C THR A 25 -10.74 -2.05 13.72
N GLY A 26 -11.16 -1.85 12.46
CA GLY A 26 -11.04 -2.81 11.36
C GLY A 26 -12.02 -3.99 11.45
N LYS A 27 -13.09 -3.89 12.25
CA LYS A 27 -14.05 -4.98 12.49
C LYS A 27 -15.25 -4.93 11.53
N TYR A 28 -14.98 -4.83 10.23
CA TYR A 28 -15.99 -4.60 9.19
C TYR A 28 -17.08 -5.68 9.12
N ALA A 29 -16.73 -6.96 9.25
CA ALA A 29 -17.73 -8.04 9.27
C ALA A 29 -18.69 -7.95 10.47
N ARG A 30 -18.20 -7.47 11.62
CA ARG A 30 -19.05 -7.20 12.79
C ARG A 30 -19.92 -5.97 12.56
N SER A 31 -19.37 -4.93 11.94
CA SER A 31 -20.14 -3.75 11.53
C SER A 31 -21.31 -4.12 10.62
N LEU A 32 -21.09 -4.96 9.60
CA LEU A 32 -22.15 -5.47 8.73
C LEU A 32 -23.23 -6.24 9.52
N SER A 33 -22.82 -7.04 10.50
CA SER A 33 -23.74 -7.80 11.35
C SER A 33 -24.65 -6.88 12.20
N VAL A 34 -24.12 -5.75 12.66
CA VAL A 34 -24.89 -4.72 13.40
C VAL A 34 -25.88 -4.01 12.47
N MET A 35 -25.51 -3.78 11.21
CA MET A 35 -26.36 -3.11 10.22
C MET A 35 -27.47 -3.99 9.64
N LEU A 36 -27.29 -5.32 9.63
CA LEU A 36 -28.20 -6.28 8.99
C LEU A 36 -29.68 -6.13 9.40
N PRO A 37 -30.06 -5.98 10.69
CA PRO A 37 -31.46 -5.81 11.08
C PRO A 37 -32.09 -4.53 10.53
N HIS A 38 -31.30 -3.47 10.34
CA HIS A 38 -31.77 -2.19 9.80
C HIS A 38 -31.95 -2.25 8.28
N VAL A 39 -31.11 -3.00 7.56
CA VAL A 39 -31.35 -3.26 6.13
C VAL A 39 -32.62 -4.09 5.94
N GLN A 40 -32.89 -5.04 6.85
CA GLN A 40 -34.07 -5.91 6.81
C GLN A 40 -35.38 -5.22 7.16
N SER A 41 -35.35 -4.07 7.85
CA SER A 41 -36.57 -3.31 8.16
C SER A 41 -37.20 -2.65 6.92
N GLY A 42 -36.44 -2.55 5.81
CA GLY A 42 -36.89 -2.04 4.52
C GLY A 42 -36.68 -0.53 4.32
N GLU A 43 -36.23 0.19 5.34
CA GLU A 43 -35.82 1.60 5.22
C GLU A 43 -34.33 1.68 4.86
N LEU A 44 -34.04 1.83 3.57
CA LEU A 44 -32.68 1.98 3.05
C LEU A 44 -32.19 3.43 3.21
N ASP A 45 -31.86 3.79 4.45
CA ASP A 45 -31.26 5.10 4.78
C ASP A 45 -29.92 5.30 4.05
N PRO A 46 -29.62 6.51 3.50
CA PRO A 46 -28.35 6.79 2.83
C PRO A 46 -27.12 6.51 3.69
N GLY A 47 -27.14 6.89 4.97
CA GLY A 47 -26.02 6.70 5.88
C GLY A 47 -25.77 5.23 6.25
N LEU A 48 -26.83 4.41 6.23
CA LEU A 48 -26.75 2.97 6.39
C LEU A 48 -26.12 2.31 5.16
N LEU A 49 -26.61 2.66 3.97
CA LEU A 49 -26.07 2.15 2.70
C LEU A 49 -24.61 2.55 2.51
N ASP A 50 -24.26 3.80 2.80
CA ASP A 50 -22.91 4.34 2.70
C ASP A 50 -21.91 3.55 3.56
N ARG A 51 -22.20 3.34 4.84
CA ARG A 51 -21.37 2.52 5.75
C ARG A 51 -21.30 1.05 5.33
N THR A 52 -22.39 0.53 4.77
CA THR A 52 -22.43 -0.85 4.27
C THR A 52 -21.50 -0.99 3.07
N ALA A 53 -21.51 -0.03 2.14
CA ALA A 53 -20.59 0.01 1.02
C ALA A 53 -19.13 0.11 1.49
N ASP A 54 -18.83 0.99 2.44
CA ASP A 54 -17.49 1.13 3.03
C ASP A 54 -17.02 -0.19 3.67
N CYS A 55 -17.88 -0.90 4.40
CA CYS A 55 -17.53 -2.20 4.98
C CYS A 55 -17.23 -3.27 3.92
N PHE A 56 -18.03 -3.36 2.86
CA PHE A 56 -17.77 -4.29 1.76
C PHE A 56 -16.48 -3.94 1.02
N PHE A 57 -16.24 -2.66 0.79
CA PHE A 57 -15.05 -2.16 0.13
C PHE A 57 -13.77 -2.54 0.92
N GLU A 58 -13.76 -2.28 2.23
CA GLU A 58 -12.65 -2.65 3.11
C GLU A 58 -12.45 -4.17 3.24
N MET A 59 -13.51 -4.95 3.05
CA MET A 59 -13.44 -6.41 2.96
C MET A 59 -13.05 -6.93 1.56
N ARG A 60 -12.73 -6.03 0.63
CA ARG A 60 -12.40 -6.30 -0.78
C ARG A 60 -13.53 -6.97 -1.59
N ASP A 61 -14.77 -6.82 -1.13
CA ASP A 61 -15.98 -7.21 -1.87
C ASP A 61 -16.46 -6.01 -2.71
N PHE A 62 -15.65 -5.67 -3.71
CA PHE A 62 -15.86 -4.48 -4.54
C PHE A 62 -17.17 -4.51 -5.31
N ASP A 63 -17.60 -5.68 -5.77
CA ASP A 63 -18.86 -5.86 -6.50
C ASP A 63 -20.06 -5.41 -5.66
N ASN A 64 -20.14 -5.86 -4.40
CA ASN A 64 -21.24 -5.46 -3.51
C ASN A 64 -21.14 -3.98 -3.12
N ALA A 65 -19.94 -3.47 -2.83
CA ALA A 65 -19.73 -2.06 -2.52
C ALA A 65 -20.21 -1.14 -3.66
N ILE A 66 -19.78 -1.43 -4.90
CA ILE A 66 -20.14 -0.66 -6.10
C ILE A 66 -21.64 -0.75 -6.38
N ASN A 67 -22.26 -1.92 -6.22
CA ASN A 67 -23.70 -2.08 -6.44
C ASN A 67 -24.53 -1.21 -5.48
N ILE A 68 -24.11 -1.12 -4.21
CA ILE A 68 -24.74 -0.25 -3.22
C ILE A 68 -24.57 1.22 -3.61
N MET A 69 -23.36 1.64 -3.98
CA MET A 69 -23.11 3.03 -4.38
C MET A 69 -23.84 3.43 -5.67
N LYS A 70 -23.98 2.51 -6.63
CA LYS A 70 -24.81 2.70 -7.83
C LYS A 70 -26.30 2.85 -7.48
N HIS A 71 -26.78 2.18 -6.44
CA HIS A 71 -28.14 2.37 -5.97
C HIS A 71 -28.29 3.74 -5.30
N LEU A 72 -27.35 4.10 -4.43
CA LEU A 72 -27.38 5.33 -3.66
C LEU A 72 -27.34 6.57 -4.56
N THR A 73 -26.46 6.60 -5.57
CA THR A 73 -26.39 7.69 -6.57
C THR A 73 -27.62 7.78 -7.48
N LYS A 74 -28.36 6.69 -7.69
CA LYS A 74 -29.66 6.71 -8.42
C LYS A 74 -30.79 7.24 -7.56
N SER A 75 -30.82 6.88 -6.28
CA SER A 75 -31.85 7.28 -5.33
C SER A 75 -31.65 8.73 -4.84
N PHE A 76 -30.40 9.17 -4.76
CA PHE A 76 -29.99 10.50 -4.28
C PHE A 76 -29.03 11.16 -5.29
N PRO A 77 -29.51 11.52 -6.50
CA PRO A 77 -28.64 12.02 -7.57
C PRO A 77 -27.97 13.36 -7.26
N ASP A 78 -28.46 14.11 -6.27
CA ASP A 78 -27.89 15.41 -5.86
C ASP A 78 -26.80 15.28 -4.81
N ASP A 79 -26.56 14.07 -4.27
CA ASP A 79 -25.49 13.84 -3.30
C ASP A 79 -24.13 13.68 -4.00
N THR A 80 -23.40 14.79 -4.08
CA THR A 80 -22.06 14.86 -4.64
C THR A 80 -21.05 13.94 -3.94
N ALA A 81 -21.17 13.75 -2.62
CA ALA A 81 -20.23 12.90 -1.87
C ALA A 81 -20.32 11.44 -2.33
N SER A 82 -21.53 10.99 -2.60
CA SER A 82 -21.83 9.64 -3.07
C SER A 82 -21.33 9.37 -4.47
N TRP A 83 -21.39 10.35 -5.37
CA TRP A 83 -20.73 10.27 -6.68
C TRP A 83 -19.21 10.19 -6.57
N GLY A 84 -18.61 10.98 -5.68
CA GLY A 84 -17.17 10.90 -5.42
C GLY A 84 -16.72 9.53 -4.90
N LYS A 85 -17.45 8.97 -3.92
CA LYS A 85 -17.21 7.62 -3.40
C LYS A 85 -17.42 6.53 -4.46
N LEU A 86 -18.49 6.63 -5.26
CA LEU A 86 -18.70 5.69 -6.38
C LEU A 86 -17.54 5.74 -7.37
N GLY A 87 -17.06 6.94 -7.71
CA GLY A 87 -15.90 7.14 -8.57
C GLY A 87 -14.65 6.44 -8.02
N LEU A 88 -14.35 6.66 -6.74
CA LEU A 88 -13.23 6.00 -6.06
C LEU A 88 -13.36 4.47 -6.07
N MET A 89 -14.52 3.93 -5.72
CA MET A 89 -14.73 2.48 -5.68
C MET A 89 -14.63 1.83 -7.07
N LEU A 90 -15.15 2.50 -8.11
CA LEU A 90 -15.02 2.05 -9.50
C LEU A 90 -13.57 2.10 -9.96
N GLN A 91 -12.84 3.15 -9.60
CA GLN A 91 -11.41 3.29 -9.88
C GLN A 91 -10.63 2.14 -9.23
N THR A 92 -10.88 1.85 -7.94
CA THR A 92 -10.29 0.73 -7.20
C THR A 92 -10.62 -0.64 -7.77
N ASN A 93 -11.77 -0.80 -8.41
CA ASN A 93 -12.13 -2.04 -9.08
C ASN A 93 -11.65 -2.13 -10.55
N GLY A 94 -11.04 -1.06 -11.07
CA GLY A 94 -10.50 -1.00 -12.44
C GLY A 94 -11.49 -0.56 -13.53
N ASP A 95 -12.70 -0.16 -13.16
CA ASP A 95 -13.66 0.46 -14.09
C ASP A 95 -13.36 1.96 -14.23
N LEU A 96 -12.26 2.28 -14.91
CA LEU A 96 -11.78 3.66 -15.09
C LEU A 96 -12.77 4.54 -15.87
N ALA A 97 -13.51 3.95 -16.81
CA ALA A 97 -14.55 4.65 -17.56
C ALA A 97 -15.74 5.01 -16.67
N GLY A 98 -16.21 4.06 -15.85
CA GLY A 98 -17.25 4.31 -14.85
C GLY A 98 -16.81 5.31 -13.79
N ALA A 99 -15.55 5.22 -13.34
CA ALA A 99 -14.97 6.15 -12.38
C ALA A 99 -14.94 7.59 -12.92
N SER A 100 -14.46 7.76 -14.15
CA SER A 100 -14.43 9.07 -14.82
C SER A 100 -15.83 9.68 -14.93
N ALA A 101 -16.82 8.89 -15.36
CA ALA A 101 -18.20 9.35 -15.44
C ALA A 101 -18.75 9.81 -14.08
N ALA A 102 -18.43 9.10 -12.99
CA ALA A 102 -18.85 9.47 -11.64
C ALA A 102 -18.16 10.76 -11.14
N PHE A 103 -16.85 10.93 -11.39
CA PHE A 103 -16.15 12.18 -11.04
C PHE A 103 -16.61 13.37 -11.89
N GLU A 104 -16.99 13.16 -13.14
CA GLU A 104 -17.61 14.20 -13.96
C GLU A 104 -18.96 14.67 -13.38
N GLU A 105 -19.77 13.78 -12.80
CA GLU A 105 -20.99 14.16 -12.09
C GLU A 105 -20.69 15.06 -10.88
N VAL A 106 -19.58 14.82 -10.18
CA VAL A 106 -19.09 15.71 -9.12
C VAL A 106 -18.75 17.08 -9.70
N LEU A 107 -17.97 17.13 -10.79
CA LEU A 107 -17.55 18.40 -11.41
C LEU A 107 -18.69 19.21 -12.04
N ARG A 108 -19.82 18.59 -12.40
CA ARG A 108 -21.02 19.31 -12.85
C ARG A 108 -21.68 20.10 -11.72
N ARG A 109 -21.56 19.62 -10.47
CA ARG A 109 -22.15 20.23 -9.27
C ARG A 109 -21.16 21.17 -8.57
N ASP A 110 -19.91 20.75 -8.48
CA ASP A 110 -18.79 21.54 -7.97
C ASP A 110 -17.62 21.53 -8.97
N PRO A 111 -17.58 22.51 -9.89
CA PRO A 111 -16.51 22.62 -10.90
C PRO A 111 -15.09 22.78 -10.35
N ASN A 112 -14.97 23.12 -9.06
CA ASN A 112 -13.71 23.34 -8.35
C ASN A 112 -13.42 22.24 -7.33
N SER A 113 -14.13 21.12 -7.37
CA SER A 113 -13.88 19.97 -6.51
C SER A 113 -12.47 19.43 -6.76
N ILE A 114 -11.54 19.76 -5.86
CA ILE A 114 -10.14 19.31 -5.93
C ILE A 114 -10.08 17.78 -5.97
N PRO A 115 -10.76 17.02 -5.10
CA PRO A 115 -10.71 15.55 -5.15
C PRO A 115 -11.12 14.98 -6.51
N ALA A 116 -12.17 15.52 -7.15
CA ALA A 116 -12.60 15.04 -8.46
C ALA A 116 -11.65 15.46 -9.58
N LEU A 117 -11.13 16.70 -9.57
CA LEU A 117 -10.13 17.15 -10.54
C LEU A 117 -8.86 16.31 -10.47
N THR A 118 -8.36 16.03 -9.26
CA THR A 118 -7.14 15.24 -9.10
C THR A 118 -7.36 13.77 -9.38
N ALA A 119 -8.52 13.20 -9.05
CA ALA A 119 -8.85 11.82 -9.41
C ALA A 119 -8.95 11.64 -10.94
N LEU A 120 -9.59 12.59 -11.65
CA LEU A 120 -9.65 12.59 -13.11
C LEU A 120 -8.27 12.80 -13.76
N ASN A 121 -7.47 13.74 -13.23
CA ASN A 121 -6.08 13.90 -13.68
C ASN A 121 -5.26 12.64 -13.45
N GLY A 122 -5.54 11.94 -12.34
CA GLY A 122 -5.12 10.58 -12.15
C GLY A 122 -5.55 9.77 -13.37
N ILE A 123 -6.84 9.50 -13.59
CA ILE A 123 -7.29 8.54 -14.62
C ILE A 123 -6.70 8.85 -16.00
N GLU A 124 -6.64 10.12 -16.36
CA GLU A 124 -5.98 10.59 -17.56
C GLU A 124 -5.39 11.99 -17.32
N THR A 125 -4.07 12.07 -17.16
CA THR A 125 -3.24 12.89 -18.06
C THR A 125 -3.81 14.20 -18.59
N PHE A 126 -4.18 15.20 -17.77
CA PHE A 126 -4.60 16.47 -18.36
C PHE A 126 -3.48 17.12 -19.18
N ALA A 127 -3.82 17.58 -20.40
CA ALA A 127 -2.92 18.43 -21.17
C ALA A 127 -2.65 19.74 -20.43
N ILE A 128 -1.42 20.25 -20.55
CA ILE A 128 -0.95 21.44 -19.81
C ILE A 128 -1.77 22.71 -20.10
N ASP A 129 -2.39 22.81 -21.27
CA ASP A 129 -3.22 23.94 -21.69
C ASP A 129 -4.73 23.69 -21.49
N SER A 130 -5.12 22.53 -20.95
CA SER A 130 -6.52 22.16 -20.74
C SER A 130 -7.23 23.08 -19.73
N LEU A 131 -8.56 23.16 -19.84
CA LEU A 131 -9.38 23.91 -18.89
C LEU A 131 -9.24 23.38 -17.45
N TYR A 132 -9.06 22.07 -17.28
CA TYR A 132 -8.87 21.48 -15.96
C TYR A 132 -7.48 21.79 -15.37
N ALA A 133 -6.42 21.79 -16.18
CA ALA A 133 -5.10 22.25 -15.76
C ALA A 133 -5.12 23.72 -15.31
N GLN A 134 -5.78 24.59 -16.08
CA GLN A 134 -5.97 26.00 -15.71
C GLN A 134 -6.76 26.18 -14.41
N ARG A 135 -7.77 25.33 -14.17
CA ARG A 135 -8.51 25.33 -12.89
C ARG A 135 -7.61 24.93 -11.72
N LEU A 136 -6.85 23.85 -11.84
CA LEU A 136 -5.89 23.41 -10.81
C LEU A 136 -4.85 24.51 -10.52
N LEU A 137 -4.34 25.18 -11.55
CA LEU A 137 -3.44 26.33 -11.39
C LEU A 137 -4.11 27.45 -10.58
N SER A 138 -5.33 27.86 -10.95
CA SER A 138 -6.07 28.88 -10.20
C SER A 138 -6.39 28.48 -8.75
N LEU A 139 -6.57 27.18 -8.48
CA LEU A 139 -6.79 26.64 -7.14
C LEU A 139 -5.51 26.69 -6.30
N SER A 140 -4.35 26.48 -6.91
CA SER A 140 -3.04 26.56 -6.24
C SER A 140 -2.72 27.98 -5.74
N GLU A 141 -3.20 29.00 -6.45
CA GLU A 141 -2.98 30.41 -6.13
C GLU A 141 -3.86 30.94 -4.98
N ARG A 142 -4.84 30.16 -4.51
CA ARG A 142 -5.70 30.59 -3.40
C ARG A 142 -4.89 30.71 -2.12
N GLU A 143 -4.98 31.85 -1.44
CA GLU A 143 -4.30 32.08 -0.15
C GLU A 143 -4.82 31.13 0.94
N THR A 144 -6.12 30.84 0.94
CA THR A 144 -6.77 29.98 1.93
C THR A 144 -7.16 28.64 1.30
N LEU A 145 -6.32 27.64 1.48
CA LEU A 145 -6.58 26.25 1.09
C LEU A 145 -6.00 25.32 2.16
N GLU A 146 -6.80 24.35 2.59
CA GLU A 146 -6.36 23.32 3.55
C GLU A 146 -5.12 22.58 3.02
N PRO A 147 -4.12 22.27 3.87
CA PRO A 147 -2.85 21.69 3.42
C PRO A 147 -3.01 20.43 2.57
N ASN A 148 -3.90 19.50 2.98
CA ASN A 148 -4.17 18.28 2.21
C ASN A 148 -4.69 18.57 0.79
N LEU A 149 -5.58 19.56 0.65
CA LEU A 149 -6.11 19.94 -0.66
C LEU A 149 -5.05 20.65 -1.51
N ARG A 150 -4.20 21.49 -0.89
CA ARG A 150 -3.07 22.12 -1.57
C ARG A 150 -2.05 21.09 -2.06
N ALA A 151 -1.77 20.08 -1.24
CA ALA A 151 -0.92 18.95 -1.59
C ALA A 151 -1.44 18.23 -2.83
N LEU A 152 -2.73 17.89 -2.87
CA LEU A 152 -3.38 17.28 -4.04
C LEU A 152 -3.26 18.14 -5.30
N VAL A 153 -3.50 19.44 -5.20
CA VAL A 153 -3.38 20.36 -6.34
C VAL A 153 -1.95 20.42 -6.86
N HIS A 154 -0.96 20.61 -5.98
CA HIS A 154 0.45 20.62 -6.38
C HIS A 154 0.86 19.29 -7.01
N HIS A 155 0.35 18.18 -6.49
CA HIS A 155 0.60 16.85 -7.03
C HIS A 155 0.07 16.72 -8.46
N ALA A 156 -1.20 17.08 -8.70
CA ALA A 156 -1.81 17.03 -10.03
C ALA A 156 -1.11 17.98 -11.03
N LEU A 157 -0.65 19.15 -10.58
CA LEU A 157 0.14 20.05 -11.43
C LEU A 157 1.54 19.48 -11.75
N ALA A 158 2.19 18.81 -10.79
CA ALA A 158 3.47 18.14 -11.00
C ALA A 158 3.35 17.04 -12.06
N GLN A 159 2.27 16.28 -11.95
CA GLN A 159 1.87 15.24 -12.87
C GLN A 159 1.68 15.77 -14.32
N ILE A 160 0.94 16.87 -14.47
CA ILE A 160 0.74 17.55 -15.76
C ILE A 160 2.07 18.08 -16.32
N ALA A 161 2.92 18.68 -15.48
CA ALA A 161 4.23 19.19 -15.90
C ALA A 161 5.15 18.07 -16.36
N HIS A 162 5.15 16.92 -15.66
CA HIS A 162 5.91 15.74 -16.07
C HIS A 162 5.47 15.23 -17.45
N ALA A 163 4.16 15.07 -17.66
CA ALA A 163 3.61 14.64 -18.94
C ALA A 163 3.93 15.62 -20.10
N ALA A 164 4.12 16.90 -19.79
CA ALA A 164 4.55 17.92 -20.75
C ALA A 164 6.08 17.95 -20.99
N GLY A 165 6.87 17.17 -20.25
CA GLY A 165 8.33 17.15 -20.32
C GLY A 165 9.03 18.24 -19.50
N GLU A 166 8.30 18.98 -18.67
CA GLU A 166 8.82 20.06 -17.82
C GLU A 166 9.36 19.51 -16.49
N THR A 167 10.45 18.74 -16.55
CA THR A 167 10.93 17.90 -15.42
C THR A 167 11.29 18.70 -14.17
N ALA A 168 12.00 19.81 -14.32
CA ALA A 168 12.38 20.66 -13.18
C ALA A 168 11.15 21.27 -12.46
N VAL A 169 10.14 21.66 -13.24
CA VAL A 169 8.87 22.18 -12.70
C VAL A 169 8.11 21.06 -11.99
N ALA A 170 8.01 19.89 -12.62
CA ALA A 170 7.38 18.72 -12.03
C ALA A 170 8.02 18.34 -10.68
N TYR A 171 9.35 18.24 -10.62
CA TYR A 171 10.06 17.91 -9.39
C TYR A 171 9.79 18.92 -8.28
N THR A 172 9.84 20.21 -8.60
CA THR A 172 9.54 21.29 -7.64
C THR A 172 8.13 21.14 -7.08
N LEU A 173 7.13 20.88 -7.94
CA LEU A 173 5.74 20.71 -7.52
C LEU A 173 5.51 19.43 -6.72
N PHE A 174 6.19 18.31 -7.05
CA PHE A 174 6.16 17.10 -6.21
C PHE A 174 6.72 17.37 -4.81
N GLN A 175 7.83 18.09 -4.71
CA GLN A 175 8.40 18.47 -3.42
C GLN A 175 7.48 19.42 -2.65
N SER A 176 6.91 20.44 -3.29
CA SER A 176 5.95 21.35 -2.67
C SER A 176 4.73 20.59 -2.15
N SER A 177 4.19 19.66 -2.94
CA SER A 177 3.09 18.79 -2.53
C SER A 177 3.40 18.02 -1.24
N ARG A 178 4.59 17.41 -1.13
CA ARG A 178 5.02 16.69 0.07
C ARG A 178 5.25 17.57 1.28
N GLN A 179 5.70 18.81 1.07
CA GLN A 179 5.95 19.75 2.16
C GLN A 179 4.65 20.19 2.85
N GLU A 180 3.54 20.29 2.12
CA GLU A 180 2.22 20.62 2.69
C GLU A 180 1.74 19.61 3.74
N VAL A 181 2.11 18.33 3.57
CA VAL A 181 1.67 17.22 4.42
C VAL A 181 2.83 16.52 5.12
N ALA A 182 3.99 17.19 5.21
CA ALA A 182 5.19 16.61 5.80
C ALA A 182 4.99 16.29 7.27
N GLY A 183 4.91 14.99 7.58
CA GLY A 183 4.85 14.48 8.95
C GLY A 183 6.24 14.34 9.59
N ALA A 184 6.25 14.07 10.90
CA ALA A 184 7.45 13.64 11.58
C ALA A 184 7.90 12.27 11.05
N PHE A 185 9.20 12.13 10.76
CA PHE A 185 9.81 10.88 10.35
C PHE A 185 11.14 10.69 11.09
N ALA A 186 11.34 9.52 11.68
CA ALA A 186 12.51 9.18 12.46
C ALA A 186 13.28 8.05 11.77
N PRO A 187 14.13 8.33 10.76
CA PRO A 187 14.82 7.28 10.00
C PRO A 187 15.80 6.46 10.85
N ALA A 188 16.28 7.00 11.98
CA ALA A 188 17.22 6.33 12.87
C ALA A 188 16.65 5.02 13.48
N ILE A 189 15.33 4.89 13.59
CA ILE A 189 14.70 3.66 14.11
C ILE A 189 15.04 2.45 13.23
N PHE A 190 15.21 2.67 11.92
CA PHE A 190 15.54 1.61 10.98
C PHE A 190 16.98 1.14 11.15
N ASP A 191 17.91 2.05 11.45
CA ASP A 191 19.29 1.67 11.77
C ASP A 191 19.35 0.79 13.02
N GLU A 192 18.64 1.18 14.08
CA GLU A 192 18.61 0.45 15.35
C GLU A 192 18.01 -0.95 15.15
N MET A 193 16.88 -1.03 14.45
CA MET A 193 16.19 -2.27 14.12
C MET A 193 17.07 -3.20 13.28
N VAL A 194 17.75 -2.69 12.24
CA VAL A 194 18.61 -3.52 11.39
C VAL A 194 19.92 -3.90 12.06
N ALA A 195 20.53 -3.01 12.86
CA ALA A 195 21.73 -3.35 13.62
C ALA A 195 21.46 -4.46 14.64
N GLU A 196 20.30 -4.43 15.30
CA GLU A 196 19.90 -5.50 16.21
C GLU A 196 19.55 -6.78 15.45
N GLN A 197 18.90 -6.68 14.28
CA GLN A 197 18.63 -7.82 13.38
C GLN A 197 19.93 -8.53 12.98
N GLU A 198 20.90 -7.78 12.46
CA GLU A 198 22.19 -8.33 12.00
C GLU A 198 22.94 -9.05 13.12
N LYS A 199 22.75 -8.61 14.36
CA LYS A 199 23.38 -9.21 15.53
C LYS A 199 22.65 -10.46 16.04
N LEU A 200 21.32 -10.46 16.06
CA LEU A 200 20.53 -11.43 16.83
C LEU A 200 19.76 -12.44 15.99
N PHE A 201 19.42 -12.12 14.74
CA PHE A 201 18.54 -12.98 13.95
C PHE A 201 19.23 -14.29 13.58
N GLU A 202 18.67 -15.42 14.01
CA GLU A 202 19.03 -16.77 13.58
C GLU A 202 17.78 -17.50 13.08
N PRO A 203 17.78 -18.08 11.87
CA PRO A 203 16.61 -18.75 11.33
C PRO A 203 16.16 -19.94 12.19
N CYS A 204 14.86 -20.01 12.48
CA CYS A 204 14.24 -21.18 13.08
C CYS A 204 14.26 -22.36 12.11
N ALA A 205 14.57 -23.56 12.61
CA ALA A 205 14.56 -24.76 11.77
C ALA A 205 13.13 -25.14 11.37
N THR A 206 12.97 -25.62 10.13
CA THR A 206 11.75 -26.29 9.70
C THR A 206 11.56 -27.60 10.47
N THR A 207 10.37 -27.81 11.03
CA THR A 207 9.99 -29.02 11.76
C THR A 207 8.77 -29.68 11.10
N GLU A 208 8.46 -30.93 11.43
CA GLU A 208 7.24 -31.59 10.95
C GLU A 208 5.96 -30.84 11.37
N GLU A 209 5.98 -30.15 12.52
CA GLU A 209 4.88 -29.30 12.98
C GLU A 209 4.75 -28.02 12.15
N ALA A 210 5.87 -27.46 11.67
CA ALA A 210 5.87 -26.30 10.79
C ALA A 210 5.21 -26.61 9.43
N ALA A 211 5.29 -27.85 8.95
CA ALA A 211 4.65 -28.31 7.71
C ALA A 211 3.12 -28.32 7.76
N LEU A 212 2.53 -28.23 8.96
CA LEU A 212 1.08 -28.13 9.15
C LEU A 212 0.58 -26.68 9.13
N LEU A 213 1.51 -25.71 9.14
CA LEU A 213 1.16 -24.29 9.09
C LEU A 213 0.74 -23.88 7.66
N PRO A 214 -0.03 -22.79 7.52
CA PRO A 214 -0.34 -22.25 6.19
C PRO A 214 0.94 -21.90 5.43
N SER A 215 0.97 -22.20 4.12
CA SER A 215 2.04 -21.72 3.24
C SER A 215 1.88 -20.22 3.01
N ILE A 216 2.95 -19.45 3.28
CA ILE A 216 2.94 -17.99 3.16
C ILE A 216 4.16 -17.52 2.37
N VAL A 217 3.93 -16.57 1.46
CA VAL A 217 4.96 -15.82 0.75
C VAL A 217 4.90 -14.37 1.23
N PHE A 218 5.99 -13.90 1.83
CA PHE A 218 6.16 -12.50 2.22
C PHE A 218 6.96 -11.75 1.14
N ILE A 219 6.42 -10.65 0.64
CA ILE A 219 7.06 -9.80 -0.36
C ILE A 219 7.38 -8.45 0.29
N GLY A 220 8.62 -7.99 0.15
CA GLY A 220 9.08 -6.73 0.71
C GLY A 220 10.14 -6.06 -0.14
N GLY A 221 10.45 -4.81 0.18
CA GLY A 221 11.41 -3.99 -0.55
C GLY A 221 11.23 -2.53 -0.18
N MET A 222 11.94 -1.64 -0.87
CA MET A 222 11.60 -0.22 -0.79
C MET A 222 10.17 0.02 -1.32
N PRO A 223 9.42 1.00 -0.80
CA PRO A 223 8.18 1.43 -1.44
C PRO A 223 8.45 1.79 -2.91
N MET A 224 7.55 1.44 -3.81
CA MET A 224 7.68 1.64 -5.26
C MET A 224 8.78 0.79 -5.96
N ALA A 225 9.29 -0.26 -5.31
CA ALA A 225 10.33 -1.14 -5.87
C ALA A 225 9.82 -2.36 -6.68
N GLY A 226 8.51 -2.60 -6.74
CA GLY A 226 7.90 -3.72 -7.47
C GLY A 226 7.05 -4.66 -6.62
N THR A 227 6.86 -4.36 -5.33
CA THR A 227 6.20 -5.29 -4.39
C THR A 227 4.72 -5.52 -4.72
N GLY A 228 4.02 -4.46 -5.14
CA GLY A 228 2.62 -4.56 -5.54
C GLY A 228 2.47 -5.28 -6.87
N LEU A 229 3.41 -5.09 -7.80
CA LEU A 229 3.40 -5.83 -9.07
C LEU A 229 3.51 -7.34 -8.85
N VAL A 230 4.45 -7.80 -8.02
CA VAL A 230 4.61 -9.24 -7.75
C VAL A 230 3.37 -9.80 -7.04
N GLU A 231 2.78 -9.06 -6.10
CA GLU A 231 1.50 -9.45 -5.50
C GLU A 231 0.41 -9.64 -6.56
N ARG A 232 0.24 -8.69 -7.49
CA ARG A 232 -0.77 -8.77 -8.55
C ARG A 232 -0.51 -9.90 -9.54
N ILE A 233 0.75 -10.22 -9.80
CA ILE A 233 1.15 -11.38 -10.62
C ILE A 233 0.72 -12.68 -9.91
N LEU A 234 1.09 -12.84 -8.64
CA LEU A 234 0.79 -14.05 -7.88
C LEU A 234 -0.71 -14.21 -7.61
N SER A 235 -1.44 -13.13 -7.36
CA SER A 235 -2.87 -13.17 -7.07
C SER A 235 -3.74 -13.63 -8.23
N LYS A 236 -3.20 -13.65 -9.47
CA LYS A 236 -3.83 -14.28 -10.62
C LYS A 236 -3.81 -15.82 -10.57
N HIS A 237 -2.97 -16.41 -9.73
CA HIS A 237 -2.91 -17.86 -9.58
C HIS A 237 -4.11 -18.36 -8.75
N PRO A 238 -4.89 -19.36 -9.20
CA PRO A 238 -6.09 -19.82 -8.48
C PRO A 238 -5.79 -20.41 -7.08
N GLY A 239 -4.56 -20.87 -6.87
CA GLY A 239 -4.04 -21.38 -5.59
C GLY A 239 -3.49 -20.30 -4.65
N VAL A 240 -3.66 -19.01 -4.96
CA VAL A 240 -3.21 -17.89 -4.12
C VAL A 240 -4.40 -17.21 -3.45
N PHE A 241 -4.18 -16.85 -2.19
CA PHE A 241 -5.01 -15.93 -1.43
C PHE A 241 -4.15 -14.73 -1.06
N SER A 242 -4.35 -13.59 -1.72
CA SER A 242 -3.58 -12.37 -1.42
C SER A 242 -4.25 -11.55 -0.32
N VAL A 243 -3.47 -11.20 0.70
CA VAL A 243 -3.87 -10.23 1.73
C VAL A 243 -3.47 -8.79 1.37
N GLY A 244 -2.83 -8.60 0.21
CA GLY A 244 -2.40 -7.30 -0.30
C GLY A 244 -1.37 -6.61 0.60
N GLN A 245 -1.36 -5.27 0.57
CA GLN A 245 -0.57 -4.46 1.49
C GLN A 245 -1.19 -4.50 2.89
N ASN A 246 -0.61 -5.31 3.77
CA ASN A 246 -1.14 -5.52 5.12
C ASN A 246 -0.12 -5.12 6.20
N THR A 247 -0.61 -4.49 7.26
CA THR A 247 0.19 -4.11 8.45
C THR A 247 0.16 -5.18 9.55
N ALA A 248 -0.37 -6.37 9.25
CA ALA A 248 -0.54 -7.47 10.21
C ALA A 248 0.79 -7.86 10.86
N LEU A 249 1.88 -7.93 10.09
CA LEU A 249 3.20 -8.29 10.62
C LEU A 249 3.70 -7.25 11.62
N SER A 250 3.71 -5.96 11.25
CA SER A 250 4.16 -4.87 12.14
C SER A 250 3.29 -4.70 13.37
N ARG A 251 1.97 -4.91 13.24
CA ARG A 251 1.04 -4.91 14.38
C ARG A 251 1.27 -6.10 15.31
N THR A 252 1.61 -7.27 14.75
CA THR A 252 1.99 -8.44 15.53
C THR A 252 3.29 -8.20 16.28
N HIS A 253 4.29 -7.62 15.60
CA HIS A 253 5.56 -7.24 16.20
C HIS A 253 5.37 -6.28 17.39
N GLY A 254 4.57 -5.23 17.20
CA GLY A 254 4.22 -4.30 18.28
C GLY A 254 3.50 -4.98 19.45
N ALA A 255 2.57 -5.91 19.17
CA ALA A 255 1.86 -6.66 20.20
C ALA A 255 2.79 -7.58 21.00
N ILE A 256 3.74 -8.25 20.35
CA ILE A 256 4.78 -9.05 21.01
C ILE A 256 5.59 -8.14 21.94
N ARG A 257 6.14 -7.03 21.43
CA ARG A 257 6.96 -6.13 22.25
C ARG A 257 6.20 -5.58 23.47
N MET A 258 4.92 -5.24 23.30
CA MET A 258 4.07 -4.84 24.42
C MET A 258 3.84 -5.96 25.44
N HIS A 259 3.65 -7.20 24.98
CA HIS A 259 3.52 -8.36 25.86
C HIS A 259 4.80 -8.63 26.64
N MET A 260 5.94 -8.64 25.96
CA MET A 260 7.25 -8.85 26.58
C MET A 260 7.53 -7.81 27.67
N ALA A 261 7.28 -6.53 27.37
CA ALA A 261 7.40 -5.44 28.34
C ALA A 261 6.49 -5.62 29.57
N LYS A 262 5.24 -6.08 29.39
CA LYS A 262 4.31 -6.34 30.49
C LYS A 262 4.69 -7.55 31.36
N THR A 263 5.55 -8.40 30.84
CA THR A 263 6.06 -9.59 31.53
C THR A 263 7.50 -9.41 32.02
N ASP A 264 8.00 -8.17 32.08
CA ASP A 264 9.35 -7.81 32.52
C ASP A 264 10.48 -8.56 31.78
N ARG A 265 10.28 -8.82 30.48
CA ARG A 265 11.26 -9.45 29.57
C ARG A 265 11.84 -8.42 28.59
N PRO A 266 13.00 -8.71 27.97
CA PRO A 266 13.53 -7.91 26.85
C PRO A 266 12.43 -7.62 25.82
N CYS A 267 12.38 -6.39 25.30
CA CYS A 267 11.26 -5.92 24.48
C CYS A 267 11.69 -4.88 23.43
N ASN A 268 12.96 -4.93 23.03
CA ASN A 268 13.47 -4.15 21.92
C ASN A 268 12.97 -4.73 20.58
N TYR A 269 13.69 -4.58 19.46
CA TYR A 269 13.18 -5.10 18.19
C TYR A 269 13.32 -6.61 18.10
N TRP A 270 14.42 -7.22 18.57
CA TRP A 270 14.66 -8.66 18.35
C TRP A 270 15.20 -9.42 19.57
N ASP A 271 15.60 -8.73 20.64
CA ASP A 271 16.13 -9.30 21.89
C ASP A 271 15.18 -10.22 22.68
N TRP A 272 13.94 -10.37 22.22
CA TRP A 272 12.90 -11.17 22.85
C TRP A 272 12.72 -12.57 22.22
N MET A 273 13.31 -12.84 21.04
CA MET A 273 13.02 -14.04 20.25
C MET A 273 13.31 -15.35 21.01
N ASP A 274 14.39 -15.40 21.81
CA ASP A 274 14.77 -16.59 22.58
C ASP A 274 14.04 -16.71 23.94
N GLN A 275 13.25 -15.70 24.30
CA GLN A 275 12.51 -15.63 25.57
C GLN A 275 11.03 -16.02 25.42
N MET A 276 10.56 -16.28 24.20
CA MET A 276 9.19 -16.68 23.94
C MET A 276 8.99 -18.19 24.10
N THR A 277 7.89 -18.55 24.76
CA THR A 277 7.44 -19.95 24.83
C THR A 277 6.72 -20.36 23.55
N ALA A 278 6.64 -21.66 23.25
CA ALA A 278 5.91 -22.17 22.10
C ALA A 278 4.42 -21.75 22.10
N GLU A 279 3.78 -21.74 23.27
CA GLU A 279 2.39 -21.30 23.44
C GLU A 279 2.20 -19.81 23.07
N GLU A 280 3.17 -18.95 23.44
CA GLU A 280 3.14 -17.54 23.06
C GLU A 280 3.33 -17.38 21.55
N VAL A 281 4.25 -18.13 20.95
CA VAL A 281 4.45 -18.14 19.50
C VAL A 281 3.15 -18.52 18.77
N ASP A 282 2.45 -19.55 19.23
CA ASP A 282 1.16 -19.95 18.65
C ASP A 282 0.07 -18.87 18.79
N ILE A 283 0.01 -18.19 19.93
CA ILE A 283 -0.92 -17.06 20.14
C ILE A 283 -0.63 -15.94 19.13
N PHE A 284 0.63 -15.55 18.96
CA PHE A 284 0.99 -14.47 18.04
C PHE A 284 0.90 -14.88 16.57
N ARG A 285 1.10 -16.16 16.25
CA ARG A 285 0.81 -16.73 14.94
C ARG A 285 -0.68 -16.59 14.59
N GLN A 286 -1.56 -16.95 15.52
CA GLN A 286 -3.00 -16.78 15.35
C GLN A 286 -3.39 -15.31 15.25
N TYR A 287 -2.74 -14.44 16.05
CA TYR A 287 -2.96 -13.00 15.99
C TYR A 287 -2.60 -12.43 14.62
N TYR A 288 -1.45 -12.83 14.05
CA TYR A 288 -1.07 -12.44 12.68
C TYR A 288 -2.13 -12.92 11.68
N LEU A 289 -2.50 -14.21 11.69
CA LEU A 289 -3.45 -14.78 10.73
C LEU A 289 -4.83 -14.11 10.78
N GLU A 290 -5.35 -13.83 11.98
CA GLU A 290 -6.64 -13.14 12.14
C GLU A 290 -6.60 -11.74 11.50
N ARG A 291 -5.51 -11.00 11.68
CA ARG A 291 -5.33 -9.67 11.11
C ARG A 291 -5.06 -9.69 9.61
N ALA A 292 -4.27 -10.66 9.15
CA ALA A 292 -3.92 -10.80 7.74
C ALA A 292 -5.16 -11.16 6.91
N LEU A 293 -5.97 -12.11 7.39
CA LEU A 293 -7.12 -12.63 6.66
C LEU A 293 -8.41 -11.82 6.87
N GLY A 294 -8.47 -10.92 7.86
CA GLY A 294 -9.66 -10.10 8.11
C GLY A 294 -10.93 -10.91 8.41
N GLY A 295 -10.78 -12.11 8.99
CA GLY A 295 -11.88 -13.04 9.26
C GLY A 295 -12.25 -13.97 8.08
N GLN A 296 -11.56 -13.86 6.94
CA GLN A 296 -11.67 -14.82 5.84
C GLN A 296 -10.81 -16.07 6.09
N VAL A 297 -11.01 -17.10 5.28
CA VAL A 297 -10.25 -18.35 5.35
C VAL A 297 -9.56 -18.57 4.00
N ALA A 298 -8.23 -18.72 4.01
CA ALA A 298 -7.46 -18.93 2.78
C ALA A 298 -7.80 -20.25 2.06
N GLY A 299 -8.35 -21.24 2.77
CA GLY A 299 -8.88 -22.46 2.17
C GLY A 299 -7.82 -23.38 1.58
N GLY A 300 -6.64 -23.46 2.22
CA GLY A 300 -5.50 -24.25 1.74
C GLY A 300 -4.72 -23.61 0.59
N LYS A 301 -5.06 -22.38 0.20
CA LYS A 301 -4.27 -21.57 -0.74
C LYS A 301 -3.03 -21.00 -0.08
N THR A 302 -2.00 -20.75 -0.88
CA THR A 302 -0.81 -20.00 -0.45
C THR A 302 -1.21 -18.56 -0.16
N ILE A 303 -0.90 -18.08 1.05
CA ILE A 303 -1.14 -16.70 1.45
C ILE A 303 -0.01 -15.84 0.88
N VAL A 304 -0.34 -14.73 0.22
CA VAL A 304 0.63 -13.74 -0.24
C VAL A 304 0.42 -12.45 0.55
N ASP A 305 1.44 -12.06 1.32
CA ASP A 305 1.49 -10.82 2.10
C ASP A 305 2.59 -9.92 1.51
N ALA A 306 2.20 -8.78 0.96
CA ALA A 306 3.12 -7.91 0.23
C ALA A 306 3.11 -6.51 0.84
N HIS A 307 4.13 -6.18 1.61
CA HIS A 307 4.21 -4.89 2.29
C HIS A 307 5.51 -4.17 1.95
N PRO A 308 5.44 -2.94 1.40
CA PRO A 308 6.60 -2.05 1.35
C PRO A 308 7.26 -1.94 2.72
N LEU A 309 8.60 -2.00 2.76
CA LEU A 309 9.41 -2.07 3.99
C LEU A 309 9.16 -3.31 4.89
N GLY A 310 8.22 -4.19 4.54
CA GLY A 310 7.96 -5.45 5.27
C GLY A 310 9.17 -6.38 5.32
N CYS A 311 10.13 -6.21 4.40
CA CYS A 311 11.41 -6.93 4.42
C CYS A 311 12.20 -6.72 5.71
N LEU A 312 12.03 -5.58 6.40
CA LEU A 312 12.68 -5.33 7.68
C LEU A 312 12.20 -6.32 8.76
N GLU A 313 11.00 -6.87 8.60
CA GLU A 313 10.35 -7.78 9.55
C GLU A 313 10.40 -9.26 9.13
N PHE A 314 11.19 -9.61 8.12
CA PHE A 314 11.34 -11.01 7.70
C PHE A 314 11.84 -11.93 8.82
N ALA A 315 12.63 -11.43 9.79
CA ALA A 315 12.98 -12.17 10.99
C ALA A 315 11.74 -12.64 11.78
N LEU A 316 10.78 -11.74 12.01
CA LEU A 316 9.54 -12.08 12.71
C LEU A 316 8.71 -13.08 11.89
N ALA A 317 8.58 -12.85 10.60
CA ALA A 317 7.84 -13.73 9.73
C ALA A 317 8.43 -15.15 9.71
N GLN A 318 9.77 -15.28 9.63
CA GLN A 318 10.45 -16.57 9.67
C GLN A 318 10.34 -17.25 11.04
N PHE A 319 10.39 -16.48 12.11
CA PHE A 319 10.18 -16.97 13.48
C PHE A 319 8.75 -17.51 13.68
N LEU A 320 7.73 -16.79 13.19
CA LEU A 320 6.34 -17.23 13.27
C LEU A 320 6.03 -18.35 12.27
N PHE A 321 6.67 -18.38 11.09
CA PHE A 321 6.39 -19.32 10.02
C PHE A 321 7.71 -19.86 9.44
N PRO A 322 8.30 -20.92 10.03
CA PRO A 322 9.62 -21.43 9.62
C PRO A 322 9.71 -21.89 8.17
N GLU A 323 8.57 -22.24 7.54
CA GLU A 323 8.49 -22.65 6.13
C GLU A 323 8.14 -21.50 5.17
N ALA A 324 7.97 -20.27 5.66
CA ALA A 324 7.62 -19.15 4.81
C ALA A 324 8.69 -18.87 3.75
N LYS A 325 8.23 -18.40 2.59
CA LYS A 325 9.07 -17.93 1.50
C LYS A 325 9.11 -16.42 1.49
N PHE A 326 10.25 -15.88 1.11
CA PHE A 326 10.52 -14.45 1.11
C PHE A 326 10.89 -13.99 -0.29
N VAL A 327 10.38 -12.84 -0.71
CA VAL A 327 10.77 -12.16 -1.94
C VAL A 327 11.17 -10.74 -1.59
N PHE A 328 12.40 -10.37 -1.91
CA PHE A 328 12.86 -8.99 -1.84
C PHE A 328 12.90 -8.39 -3.23
N MET A 329 12.17 -7.29 -3.42
CA MET A 329 12.17 -6.53 -4.66
C MET A 329 13.34 -5.55 -4.69
N SER A 330 14.26 -5.77 -5.63
CA SER A 330 15.35 -4.89 -6.00
C SER A 330 14.95 -4.09 -7.23
N ARG A 331 15.06 -2.75 -7.17
CA ARG A 331 14.83 -1.83 -8.29
C ARG A 331 15.84 -0.70 -8.19
N HIS A 332 16.21 -0.13 -9.33
CA HIS A 332 17.20 0.94 -9.38
C HIS A 332 16.89 2.03 -8.33
N PRO A 333 17.85 2.38 -7.46
CA PRO A 333 17.62 3.23 -6.29
C PRO A 333 17.10 4.62 -6.65
N LEU A 334 17.55 5.20 -7.77
CA LEU A 334 17.10 6.52 -8.22
C LEU A 334 15.74 6.47 -8.92
N GLU A 335 15.41 5.33 -9.55
CA GLU A 335 14.06 5.12 -10.10
C GLU A 335 13.07 5.01 -8.94
N THR A 336 13.41 4.22 -7.93
CA THR A 336 12.65 4.06 -6.70
C THR A 336 12.52 5.38 -5.93
N ALA A 337 13.58 6.19 -5.86
CA ALA A 337 13.55 7.49 -5.22
C ALA A 337 12.61 8.47 -5.92
N LEU A 338 12.69 8.55 -7.26
CA LEU A 338 11.80 9.39 -8.06
C LEU A 338 10.34 8.96 -7.89
N ALA A 339 10.07 7.67 -7.96
CA ALA A 339 8.74 7.09 -7.73
C ALA A 339 8.22 7.42 -6.32
N ASN A 340 9.07 7.30 -5.30
CA ASN A 340 8.71 7.70 -3.94
C ASN A 340 8.37 9.18 -3.88
N ILE A 341 9.15 10.07 -4.51
CA ILE A 341 8.89 11.51 -4.54
C ILE A 341 7.58 11.82 -5.29
N ALA A 342 7.29 11.08 -6.36
CA ALA A 342 6.10 11.25 -7.20
C ALA A 342 4.86 10.47 -6.73
N SER A 343 4.94 9.68 -5.66
CA SER A 343 3.81 8.89 -5.12
C SER A 343 2.72 9.74 -4.45
N ASN A 344 1.51 9.19 -4.28
CA ASN A 344 0.41 9.87 -3.58
C ASN A 344 0.85 10.39 -2.19
N VAL A 345 0.49 11.65 -1.91
CA VAL A 345 0.88 12.39 -0.71
C VAL A 345 -0.05 12.22 0.48
N LEU A 346 -1.32 11.82 0.28
CA LEU A 346 -2.32 11.76 1.35
C LEU A 346 -2.31 10.48 2.18
N ASN A 347 -1.76 9.39 1.66
CA ASN A 347 -1.76 8.09 2.34
C ASN A 347 -0.55 7.86 3.27
N GLY A 348 0.21 8.91 3.55
CA GLY A 348 1.38 8.83 4.41
C GLY A 348 2.56 8.18 3.70
N ASN A 349 3.62 8.95 3.48
CA ASN A 349 4.94 8.44 3.14
C ASN A 349 5.94 9.53 3.52
N ALA A 350 6.07 9.82 4.82
CA ALA A 350 6.92 10.89 5.30
C ALA A 350 8.40 10.68 4.90
N LEU A 351 8.82 9.41 4.71
CA LEU A 351 10.10 9.03 4.14
C LEU A 351 10.42 9.77 2.84
N ALA A 352 9.45 9.90 1.94
CA ALA A 352 9.65 10.50 0.63
C ALA A 352 9.71 12.04 0.63
N SER A 353 9.51 12.69 1.78
CA SER A 353 9.54 14.16 1.89
C SER A 353 10.95 14.75 1.87
N ARG A 354 12.02 13.94 2.01
CA ARG A 354 13.41 14.40 2.00
C ARG A 354 14.33 13.41 1.31
N ALA A 355 15.26 13.92 0.52
CA ALA A 355 16.23 13.11 -0.21
C ALA A 355 17.11 12.28 0.74
N GLU A 356 17.51 12.86 1.87
CA GLU A 356 18.35 12.21 2.87
C GLU A 356 17.62 11.04 3.55
N TRP A 357 16.31 11.16 3.73
CA TRP A 357 15.50 10.10 4.32
C TRP A 357 15.34 8.93 3.35
N ILE A 358 15.04 9.21 2.07
CA ILE A 358 14.98 8.19 1.02
C ILE A 358 16.30 7.43 0.94
N ALA A 359 17.43 8.15 0.84
CA ALA A 359 18.75 7.54 0.77
C ALA A 359 19.07 6.68 2.00
N LYS A 360 18.78 7.21 3.20
CA LYS A 360 19.02 6.51 4.46
C LYS A 360 18.28 5.18 4.54
N VAL A 361 16.96 5.19 4.29
CA VAL A 361 16.15 3.98 4.38
C VAL A 361 16.49 3.00 3.25
N THR A 362 16.78 3.50 2.04
CA THR A 362 17.26 2.65 0.94
C THR A 362 18.51 1.87 1.37
N GLY A 363 19.54 2.55 1.90
CA GLY A 363 20.75 1.88 2.38
C GLY A 363 20.47 0.82 3.45
N VAL A 364 19.61 1.15 4.42
CA VAL A 364 19.24 0.22 5.52
C VAL A 364 18.48 -1.00 5.00
N VAL A 365 17.52 -0.80 4.08
CA VAL A 365 16.72 -1.88 3.49
C VAL A 365 17.60 -2.85 2.69
N TYR A 366 18.54 -2.34 1.88
CA TYR A 366 19.47 -3.20 1.14
C TYR A 366 20.47 -3.94 2.06
N SER A 367 20.92 -3.32 3.16
CA SER A 367 21.75 -3.99 4.19
C SER A 367 20.98 -5.15 4.83
N SER A 368 19.75 -4.87 5.28
CA SER A 368 18.85 -5.85 5.90
C SER A 368 18.58 -7.02 4.96
N ALA A 369 18.23 -6.75 3.71
CA ALA A 369 17.94 -7.77 2.71
C ALA A 369 19.17 -8.65 2.40
N SER A 370 20.35 -8.05 2.29
CA SER A 370 21.60 -8.79 2.06
C SER A 370 21.94 -9.71 3.23
N HIS A 371 21.77 -9.23 4.47
CA HIS A 371 21.94 -10.04 5.67
C HIS A 371 20.95 -11.21 5.72
N TYR A 372 19.68 -10.95 5.44
CA TYR A 372 18.67 -12.01 5.39
C TYR A 372 18.96 -13.03 4.30
N ALA A 373 19.30 -12.62 3.09
CA ALA A 373 19.61 -13.53 1.99
C ALA A 373 20.76 -14.49 2.35
N ALA A 374 21.80 -13.99 3.04
CA ALA A 374 22.91 -14.82 3.49
C ALA A 374 22.52 -15.88 4.53
N LYS A 375 21.51 -15.63 5.37
CA LYS A 375 21.04 -16.57 6.41
C LYS A 375 19.90 -17.47 5.95
N LEU A 376 19.00 -16.95 5.12
CA LEU A 376 17.78 -17.64 4.67
C LEU A 376 18.02 -18.53 3.45
N GLY A 377 19.06 -18.28 2.66
CA GLY A 377 19.38 -19.05 1.46
C GLY A 377 18.17 -19.18 0.54
N ASP A 378 17.84 -20.41 0.12
CA ASP A 378 16.74 -20.73 -0.81
C ASP A 378 15.34 -20.37 -0.29
N ALA A 379 15.18 -19.97 0.98
CA ALA A 379 13.92 -19.42 1.46
C ALA A 379 13.68 -17.98 0.97
N MET A 380 14.72 -17.26 0.55
CA MET A 380 14.63 -15.86 0.12
C MET A 380 15.09 -15.68 -1.33
N ARG A 381 14.18 -15.17 -2.17
CA ARG A 381 14.46 -14.75 -3.54
C ARG A 381 14.75 -13.26 -3.57
N LEU A 382 15.89 -12.89 -4.16
CA LEU A 382 16.19 -11.52 -4.55
C LEU A 382 15.67 -11.33 -5.98
N GLN A 383 14.60 -10.56 -6.16
CA GLN A 383 13.95 -10.35 -7.45
C GLN A 383 14.32 -8.97 -7.99
N SER A 384 15.01 -8.93 -9.12
CA SER A 384 15.21 -7.70 -9.89
C SER A 384 13.92 -7.29 -10.59
N TYR A 385 13.49 -6.04 -10.37
CA TYR A 385 12.41 -5.42 -11.14
C TYR A 385 12.80 -5.34 -12.61
N GLU A 386 14.07 -5.01 -12.88
CA GLU A 386 14.60 -4.88 -14.22
C GLU A 386 14.62 -6.21 -14.98
N ALA A 387 14.94 -7.32 -14.32
CA ALA A 387 14.79 -8.65 -14.91
C ALA A 387 13.31 -8.94 -15.21
N LEU A 388 12.42 -8.69 -14.24
CA LEU A 388 11.00 -9.01 -14.31
C LEU A 388 10.31 -8.30 -15.49
N VAL A 389 10.60 -7.03 -15.73
CA VAL A 389 9.96 -6.29 -16.84
C VAL A 389 10.56 -6.61 -18.20
N ASN A 390 11.84 -6.99 -18.26
CA ASN A 390 12.52 -7.31 -19.52
C ASN A 390 12.31 -8.76 -19.97
N ASN A 391 12.07 -9.68 -19.04
CA ASN A 391 11.82 -11.09 -19.33
C ASN A 391 10.66 -11.64 -18.47
N PRO A 392 9.44 -11.11 -18.62
CA PRO A 392 8.33 -11.37 -17.71
C PRO A 392 7.94 -12.84 -17.65
N GLU A 393 7.92 -13.55 -18.78
CA GLU A 393 7.52 -14.96 -18.79
C GLU A 393 8.45 -15.84 -17.94
N ALA A 394 9.77 -15.68 -18.10
CA ALA A 394 10.75 -16.46 -17.35
C ALA A 394 10.77 -16.08 -15.87
N GLU A 395 10.77 -14.78 -15.57
CA GLU A 395 10.81 -14.30 -14.19
C GLU A 395 9.53 -14.63 -13.40
N ILE A 396 8.37 -14.56 -14.05
CA ILE A 396 7.10 -14.98 -13.44
C ILE A 396 7.09 -16.49 -13.19
N ALA A 397 7.65 -17.30 -14.09
CA ALA A 397 7.79 -18.73 -13.87
C ALA A 397 8.68 -19.03 -12.64
N LEU A 398 9.81 -18.33 -12.50
CA LEU A 398 10.71 -18.47 -11.34
C LEU A 398 10.06 -17.98 -10.03
N LEU A 399 9.27 -16.91 -10.08
CA LEU A 399 8.49 -16.43 -8.92
C LEU A 399 7.47 -17.47 -8.47
N LEU A 400 6.74 -18.08 -9.41
CA LEU A 400 5.77 -19.14 -9.12
C LEU A 400 6.46 -20.39 -8.57
N GLU A 401 7.59 -20.80 -9.14
CA GLU A 401 8.41 -21.90 -8.64
C GLU A 401 8.87 -21.66 -7.21
N HIS A 402 9.41 -20.47 -6.92
CA HIS A 402 9.83 -20.08 -5.56
C HIS A 402 8.67 -20.12 -4.56
N ALA A 403 7.48 -19.69 -4.99
CA ALA A 403 6.25 -19.75 -4.20
C ALA A 403 5.66 -21.16 -4.06
N GLY A 404 6.24 -22.18 -4.69
CA GLY A 404 5.73 -23.55 -4.71
C GLY A 404 4.46 -23.73 -5.54
N LEU A 405 4.22 -22.86 -6.53
CA LEU A 405 3.03 -22.82 -7.35
C LEU A 405 3.33 -23.30 -8.78
N PRO A 406 2.44 -24.10 -9.40
CA PRO A 406 2.59 -24.45 -10.81
C PRO A 406 2.37 -23.22 -11.70
N PHE A 407 3.04 -23.20 -12.86
CA PHE A 407 2.88 -22.12 -13.82
C PHE A 407 1.42 -21.97 -14.29
N LYS A 408 0.96 -20.72 -14.44
CA LYS A 408 -0.34 -20.36 -15.00
C LYS A 408 -0.25 -19.10 -15.86
N ASP A 409 -0.71 -19.21 -17.11
CA ASP A 409 -0.71 -18.11 -18.08
C ASP A 409 -1.42 -16.84 -17.57
N ALA A 410 -2.44 -16.99 -16.71
CA ALA A 410 -3.16 -15.86 -16.13
C ALA A 410 -2.25 -14.90 -15.34
N CYS A 411 -1.12 -15.38 -14.80
CA CYS A 411 -0.13 -14.57 -14.08
C CYS A 411 0.69 -13.65 -14.99
N LEU A 412 0.74 -13.92 -16.30
CA LEU A 412 1.40 -13.04 -17.29
C LEU A 412 0.61 -11.78 -17.58
N THR A 413 -0.67 -11.77 -17.21
CA THR A 413 -1.59 -10.63 -17.37
C THR A 413 -2.12 -10.21 -16.01
N PRO A 414 -1.27 -9.66 -15.12
CA PRO A 414 -1.74 -9.09 -13.86
C PRO A 414 -2.77 -8.00 -14.14
N ASN A 415 -3.71 -7.80 -13.21
CA ASN A 415 -4.62 -6.67 -13.36
C ASN A 415 -3.80 -5.37 -13.37
N PRO A 416 -4.21 -4.36 -14.16
CA PRO A 416 -3.67 -3.02 -13.99
C PRO A 416 -3.84 -2.58 -12.54
N LEU A 417 -2.97 -1.69 -12.07
CA LEU A 417 -3.16 -1.06 -10.76
C LEU A 417 -4.55 -0.43 -10.73
N CYS A 418 -5.37 -0.83 -9.77
CA CYS A 418 -6.63 -0.15 -9.49
C CYS A 418 -6.56 0.53 -8.12
N ASP A 419 -5.66 0.12 -7.23
CA ASP A 419 -5.37 0.83 -5.99
C ASP A 419 -4.44 2.03 -6.23
N LEU A 420 -5.05 3.23 -6.08
CA LEU A 420 -4.45 4.56 -5.90
C LEU A 420 -3.76 5.22 -7.12
N ASP A 421 -4.43 6.28 -7.57
CA ASP A 421 -3.97 7.43 -8.36
C ASP A 421 -3.15 7.17 -9.61
N SER A 422 -3.84 7.37 -10.73
CA SER A 422 -3.41 7.07 -12.08
C SER A 422 -2.38 8.05 -12.69
N LEU A 423 -1.48 8.56 -11.84
CA LEU A 423 -0.23 9.20 -12.26
C LEU A 423 0.98 8.92 -11.35
N ALA A 424 0.84 8.05 -10.35
CA ALA A 424 1.92 7.07 -10.15
C ALA A 424 2.20 6.30 -11.48
N ASP A 425 1.26 6.37 -12.43
CA ASP A 425 1.28 5.89 -13.80
C ASP A 425 2.23 6.61 -14.77
N THR A 426 3.21 7.37 -14.31
CA THR A 426 4.37 7.71 -15.17
C THR A 426 5.62 7.56 -14.33
N LEU A 427 5.79 8.38 -13.29
CA LEU A 427 6.90 8.26 -12.36
C LEU A 427 6.56 7.30 -11.21
N GLY A 428 6.81 6.01 -11.42
CA GLY A 428 6.69 5.01 -10.35
C GLY A 428 5.84 3.78 -10.64
N HIS A 429 5.36 3.61 -11.86
CA HIS A 429 4.74 2.35 -12.28
C HIS A 429 5.58 1.15 -11.85
N GLU A 430 4.90 0.19 -11.24
CA GLU A 430 5.36 -1.19 -11.16
C GLU A 430 4.46 -1.98 -12.13
N GLU A 431 4.85 -2.05 -13.39
CA GLU A 431 4.13 -2.78 -14.44
C GLU A 431 5.06 -3.68 -15.22
N LEU A 432 4.49 -4.65 -15.94
CA LEU A 432 5.24 -5.46 -16.93
C LEU A 432 5.50 -4.64 -18.20
N SER A 433 6.18 -3.50 -18.05
CA SER A 433 6.48 -2.57 -19.13
C SER A 433 7.89 -1.97 -18.99
N PRO A 434 8.78 -2.16 -19.99
CA PRO A 434 10.09 -1.52 -20.01
C PRO A 434 10.05 0.00 -20.04
N ALA A 435 8.92 0.61 -20.44
CA ALA A 435 8.75 2.07 -20.45
C ALA A 435 8.86 2.70 -19.04
N THR A 436 8.76 1.89 -18.00
CA THR A 436 8.86 2.28 -16.59
C THR A 436 10.30 2.33 -16.06
N GLN A 437 11.29 2.11 -16.94
CA GLN A 437 12.72 2.12 -16.62
C GLN A 437 13.40 3.37 -17.16
N GLY A 438 14.38 3.89 -16.40
CA GLY A 438 15.27 4.96 -16.87
C GLY A 438 14.66 6.35 -16.84
N GLN A 439 13.48 6.53 -16.23
CA GLN A 439 12.83 7.83 -16.13
C GLN A 439 13.64 8.78 -15.23
N TRP A 440 14.36 8.21 -14.26
CA TRP A 440 15.24 8.97 -13.38
C TRP A 440 16.32 9.76 -14.12
N HIS A 441 16.72 9.36 -15.34
CA HIS A 441 17.73 10.09 -16.12
C HIS A 441 17.33 11.53 -16.42
N ALA A 442 16.04 11.79 -16.67
CA ALA A 442 15.53 13.13 -16.92
C ALA A 442 15.47 14.01 -15.66
N TYR A 443 15.67 13.40 -14.49
CA TYR A 443 15.67 14.01 -13.15
C TYR A 443 17.05 13.89 -12.46
N ALA A 444 18.11 13.57 -13.22
CA ALA A 444 19.41 13.23 -12.65
C ALA A 444 20.00 14.36 -11.78
N GLU A 445 19.82 15.61 -12.19
CA GLU A 445 20.27 16.77 -11.41
C GLU A 445 19.46 16.94 -10.12
N GLU A 446 18.13 16.80 -10.20
CA GLU A 446 17.22 16.91 -9.07
C GLU A 446 17.38 15.77 -8.05
N LEU A 447 17.79 14.59 -8.50
CA LEU A 447 18.04 13.40 -7.68
C LEU A 447 19.46 13.31 -7.14
N LYS A 448 20.35 14.23 -7.53
CA LYS A 448 21.72 14.27 -7.01
C LYS A 448 21.81 14.26 -5.48
N PRO A 449 20.97 14.99 -4.71
CA PRO A 449 20.99 14.89 -3.25
C PRO A 449 20.71 13.48 -2.71
N VAL A 450 19.86 12.70 -3.39
CA VAL A 450 19.60 11.29 -3.02
C VAL A 450 20.83 10.44 -3.30
N SER A 451 21.40 10.57 -4.50
CA SER A 451 22.60 9.84 -4.92
C SER A 451 23.78 10.14 -3.98
N ASP A 452 24.08 11.41 -3.71
CA ASP A 452 25.17 11.82 -2.82
C ASP A 452 24.98 11.25 -1.41
N ALA A 453 23.76 11.27 -0.88
CA ALA A 453 23.45 10.71 0.44
C ALA A 453 23.53 9.17 0.50
N LEU A 454 23.33 8.46 -0.61
CA LEU A 454 23.54 7.01 -0.72
C LEU A 454 25.03 6.62 -0.73
N GLY A 455 25.92 7.55 -1.07
CA GLY A 455 27.35 7.29 -1.29
C GLY A 455 27.81 7.57 -2.72
N GLY A 456 27.00 8.27 -3.51
CA GLY A 456 27.29 8.74 -4.87
C GLY A 456 27.38 7.60 -5.89
N GLU A 457 28.04 7.88 -7.01
CA GLU A 457 28.21 6.96 -8.14
C GLU A 457 28.78 5.59 -7.73
N ARG A 458 29.63 5.55 -6.69
CA ARG A 458 30.20 4.29 -6.20
C ARG A 458 29.12 3.35 -5.67
N TRP A 459 28.14 3.87 -4.94
CA TRP A 459 27.05 3.05 -4.41
C TRP A 459 26.13 2.59 -5.54
N ILE A 460 25.77 3.51 -6.44
CA ILE A 460 24.93 3.21 -7.61
C ILE A 460 25.56 2.12 -8.48
N ALA A 461 26.84 2.24 -8.84
CA ALA A 461 27.55 1.24 -9.64
C ALA A 461 27.67 -0.12 -8.93
N ALA A 462 27.82 -0.12 -7.60
CA ALA A 462 27.81 -1.36 -6.82
C ALA A 462 26.44 -2.03 -6.83
N TRP A 463 25.37 -1.24 -6.78
CA TRP A 463 24.00 -1.73 -6.94
C TRP A 463 23.77 -2.30 -8.34
N GLU A 464 24.19 -1.60 -9.40
CA GLU A 464 24.04 -2.07 -10.79
C GLU A 464 24.76 -3.41 -11.00
N ALA A 465 25.99 -3.55 -10.51
CA ALA A 465 26.72 -4.81 -10.56
C ALA A 465 26.04 -5.93 -9.76
N PHE A 466 25.39 -5.60 -8.64
CA PHE A 466 24.59 -6.55 -7.88
C PHE A 466 23.33 -6.97 -8.63
N ASP A 467 22.57 -6.03 -9.18
CA ASP A 467 21.34 -6.31 -9.94
C ASP A 467 21.63 -7.13 -11.21
N GLU A 468 22.77 -6.91 -11.87
CA GLU A 468 23.24 -7.77 -12.97
C GLU A 468 23.43 -9.24 -12.56
N THR A 469 23.73 -9.54 -11.29
CA THR A 469 23.81 -10.95 -10.83
C THR A 469 22.44 -11.60 -10.62
N LEU A 470 21.37 -10.80 -10.60
CA LEU A 470 19.99 -11.27 -10.44
C LEU A 470 19.29 -11.52 -11.78
N ARG A 471 19.87 -11.03 -12.89
CA ARG A 471 19.37 -11.17 -14.27
C ARG A 471 20.01 -12.39 -14.94
#